data_AF-A0A9X4E3W3-F1
#
_entry.id   AF-A0A9X4E3W3-F1
#
_cell.length_a   1.000
_cell.length_b   1.000
_cell.length_c   1.000
_cell.angle_alpha   90.00
_cell.angle_beta   90.00
_cell.angle_gamma   90.00
#
_symmetry.space_group_name_H-M   'P 1'
#
loop_
_entity.id
_entity.type
_entity.pdbx_description
1 polymer ?
#
loop_
_entity_poly.entity_id
_entity_poly.type
_entity_poly.pdbx_seq_one_letter_code
_entity_poly.pdbx_strand_id
1 'polypeptide(L)'
;MINLLGKAVGNTAANAVQGRLNAQNAVENNAMNRLDGLTTDERNRLRLVKKYGTDIQIISEKISNGSILLTKELADYIYTINTNPNLVITVHNKEPVNVVLIEKKRGWRPNKSVEGEQVHSARVAYNDFSNWSVLGKVIVSKDKNNRYRIIPDRYDFEWQSGLSKLPRNIETILGSPGAGVPFTIKYTGEPNVKD
;
A
#
# COMPACT_ATOMS: atom_id res chain seq x y z
N MET A 1 -41.17 -37.48 8.03
CA MET A 1 -41.18 -36.31 7.13
C MET A 1 -41.41 -35.06 7.96
N ILE A 2 -40.43 -34.16 8.01
CA ILE A 2 -40.51 -32.68 7.89
C ILE A 2 -39.09 -32.15 8.19
N ASN A 3 -38.63 -31.26 7.32
CA ASN A 3 -37.31 -30.66 7.23
C ASN A 3 -37.38 -29.18 7.72
N LEU A 4 -36.21 -28.57 7.93
CA LEU A 4 -35.93 -27.13 8.19
C LEU A 4 -36.15 -26.67 9.65
N LEU A 5 -35.24 -25.91 10.30
CA LEU A 5 -34.60 -24.69 9.82
C LEU A 5 -33.17 -24.51 10.37
N GLY A 6 -32.28 -24.04 9.49
CA GLY A 6 -30.93 -23.61 9.83
C GLY A 6 -30.93 -22.39 10.74
N LYS A 7 -30.15 -22.46 11.83
CA LYS A 7 -29.77 -21.27 12.60
C LYS A 7 -28.92 -20.38 11.71
N ALA A 8 -29.47 -19.25 11.29
CA ALA A 8 -28.71 -18.16 10.69
C ALA A 8 -27.63 -17.70 11.69
N VAL A 9 -26.37 -17.98 11.35
CA VAL A 9 -25.19 -17.48 12.04
C VAL A 9 -24.94 -16.05 11.54
N GLY A 10 -24.81 -15.11 12.49
CA GLY A 10 -23.92 -13.96 12.31
C GLY A 10 -24.56 -12.64 11.90
N ASN A 11 -25.23 -11.98 12.84
CA ASN A 11 -25.36 -10.52 12.80
C ASN A 11 -24.43 -9.93 13.86
N THR A 12 -23.13 -9.86 13.54
CA THR A 12 -22.12 -9.23 14.40
C THR A 12 -22.26 -7.71 14.33
N ALA A 13 -22.04 -7.02 15.46
CA ALA A 13 -22.08 -5.55 15.55
C ALA A 13 -21.21 -4.84 14.49
N ALA A 14 -20.16 -5.48 13.99
CA ALA A 14 -19.32 -5.00 12.90
C ALA A 14 -20.09 -4.77 11.58
N ASN A 15 -21.06 -5.63 11.24
CA ASN A 15 -21.86 -5.48 10.01
C ASN A 15 -22.82 -4.29 10.10
N ALA A 16 -23.39 -4.04 11.29
CA ALA A 16 -24.29 -2.92 11.53
C ALA A 16 -23.54 -1.57 11.56
N VAL A 17 -22.31 -1.55 12.08
CA VAL A 17 -21.42 -0.38 12.04
C VAL A 17 -20.99 -0.08 10.61
N GLN A 18 -20.60 -1.10 9.83
CA GLN A 18 -20.27 -0.93 8.41
C GLN A 18 -21.46 -0.44 7.57
N GLY A 19 -22.66 -0.97 7.83
CA GLY A 19 -23.89 -0.52 7.17
C GLY A 19 -24.22 0.95 7.46
N ARG A 20 -23.98 1.42 8.69
CA ARG A 20 -24.17 2.83 9.07
C ARG A 20 -23.13 3.76 8.42
N LEU A 21 -21.86 3.36 8.37
CA LEU A 21 -20.81 4.10 7.67
C LEU A 21 -21.08 4.19 6.17
N ASN A 22 -21.49 3.08 5.55
CA ASN A 22 -21.86 3.06 4.13
C ASN A 22 -23.08 3.96 3.85
N ALA A 23 -24.07 3.99 4.76
CA ALA A 23 -25.24 4.85 4.64
C ALA A 23 -24.89 6.34 4.85
N GLN A 24 -24.01 6.67 5.80
CA GLN A 24 -23.52 8.05 6.00
C GLN A 24 -22.71 8.54 4.80
N ASN A 25 -21.79 7.72 4.28
CA ASN A 25 -21.04 8.00 3.06
C ASN A 25 -21.98 8.20 1.86
N ALA A 26 -23.06 7.40 1.74
CA ALA A 26 -24.04 7.56 0.67
C ALA A 26 -24.83 8.89 0.76
N VAL A 27 -25.15 9.35 1.98
CA VAL A 27 -25.83 10.63 2.22
C VAL A 27 -24.88 11.82 1.94
N GLU A 28 -23.63 11.73 2.37
CA GLU A 28 -22.61 12.76 2.09
C GLU A 28 -22.28 12.84 0.59
N ASN A 29 -22.18 11.70 -0.09
CA ASN A 29 -22.03 11.64 -1.54
C ASN A 29 -23.22 12.29 -2.27
N ASN A 30 -24.46 12.06 -1.81
CA ASN A 30 -25.64 12.71 -2.40
C ASN A 30 -25.65 14.24 -2.21
N ALA A 31 -25.13 14.76 -1.08
CA ALA A 31 -25.04 16.19 -0.85
C ALA A 31 -23.98 16.86 -1.76
N MET A 32 -22.86 16.18 -2.00
CA MET A 32 -21.75 16.65 -2.83
C MET A 32 -22.04 16.57 -4.34
N ASN A 33 -22.92 15.67 -4.80
CA ASN A 33 -23.25 15.45 -6.22
C ASN A 33 -24.05 16.58 -6.90
N ARG A 34 -24.41 17.65 -6.17
CA ARG A 34 -25.40 18.66 -6.64
C ARG A 34 -24.82 19.85 -7.39
N LEU A 35 -23.49 19.98 -7.55
CA LEU A 35 -22.86 21.17 -8.15
C LEU A 35 -22.32 20.96 -9.58
N ASP A 36 -21.82 19.77 -9.91
CA ASP A 36 -21.21 19.43 -11.20
C ASP A 36 -21.68 18.09 -11.80
N GLY A 37 -22.58 17.37 -11.10
CA GLY A 37 -23.11 16.08 -11.52
C GLY A 37 -22.16 14.90 -11.34
N LEU A 38 -21.01 15.10 -10.70
CA LEU A 38 -20.00 14.06 -10.48
C LEU A 38 -20.11 13.46 -9.08
N THR A 39 -19.93 12.13 -9.01
CA THR A 39 -19.70 11.42 -7.76
C THR A 39 -18.41 11.89 -7.08
N THR A 40 -18.29 11.66 -5.77
CA THR A 40 -17.05 11.92 -5.02
C THR A 40 -15.86 11.18 -5.63
N ASP A 41 -16.06 9.93 -6.07
CA ASP A 41 -15.01 9.10 -6.67
C ASP A 41 -14.58 9.63 -8.05
N GLU A 42 -15.53 10.06 -8.88
CA GLU A 42 -15.23 10.69 -10.17
C GLU A 42 -14.47 12.00 -9.99
N ARG A 43 -14.86 12.85 -9.03
CA ARG A 43 -14.10 14.07 -8.71
C ARG A 43 -12.68 13.77 -8.22
N ASN A 44 -12.54 12.77 -7.35
CA ASN A 44 -11.22 12.34 -6.90
C ASN A 44 -10.37 11.84 -8.07
N ARG A 45 -10.96 11.06 -8.98
CA ARG A 45 -10.27 10.60 -10.20
C ARG A 45 -9.85 11.76 -11.09
N LEU A 46 -10.74 12.72 -11.37
CA LEU A 46 -10.40 13.91 -12.16
C LEU A 46 -9.31 14.75 -11.50
N ARG A 47 -9.34 14.90 -10.17
CA ARG A 47 -8.27 15.57 -9.41
C ARG A 47 -6.93 14.86 -9.58
N LEU A 48 -6.90 13.52 -9.49
CA LEU A 48 -5.69 12.74 -9.67
C LEU A 48 -5.15 12.80 -11.10
N VAL A 49 -6.03 12.73 -12.10
CA VAL A 49 -5.68 12.93 -13.52
C VAL A 49 -5.07 14.32 -13.73
N LYS A 50 -5.68 15.38 -13.16
CA LYS A 50 -5.14 16.75 -13.26
C LYS A 50 -3.80 16.91 -12.54
N LYS A 51 -3.60 16.21 -11.41
CA LYS A 51 -2.39 16.30 -10.57
C LYS A 51 -1.21 15.51 -11.14
N TYR A 52 -1.46 14.30 -11.63
CA TYR A 52 -0.41 13.33 -11.99
C TYR A 52 -0.40 12.96 -13.48
N GLY A 53 -1.50 13.15 -14.20
CA GLY A 53 -1.71 12.63 -15.55
C GLY A 53 -2.18 11.18 -15.55
N THR A 54 -2.28 10.56 -16.72
CA THR A 54 -2.66 9.15 -16.90
C THR A 54 -1.53 8.28 -17.46
N ASP A 55 -0.45 8.90 -17.92
CA ASP A 55 0.70 8.18 -18.48
C ASP A 55 1.60 7.67 -17.36
N ILE A 56 1.58 6.35 -17.15
CA ILE A 56 2.36 5.67 -16.11
C ILE A 56 3.86 5.80 -16.34
N GLN A 57 4.32 5.86 -17.59
CA GLN A 57 5.75 6.01 -17.89
C GLN A 57 6.23 7.38 -17.41
N ILE A 58 5.49 8.44 -17.75
CA ILE A 58 5.78 9.81 -17.29
C ILE A 58 5.72 9.90 -15.76
N ILE A 59 4.71 9.28 -15.13
CA ILE A 59 4.60 9.24 -13.66
C ILE A 59 5.82 8.51 -13.05
N SER A 60 6.18 7.35 -13.59
CA SER A 60 7.30 6.54 -13.13
C SER A 60 8.63 7.27 -13.27
N GLU A 61 8.86 7.99 -14.37
CA GLU A 61 10.04 8.83 -14.58
C GLU A 61 10.13 9.96 -13.55
N LYS A 62 9.02 10.65 -13.27
CA LYS A 62 8.96 11.71 -12.25
C LYS A 62 9.21 11.17 -10.84
N ILE A 63 8.79 9.94 -10.54
CA ILE A 63 9.08 9.30 -9.25
C ILE A 63 10.56 8.90 -9.18
N SER A 64 11.10 8.30 -10.24
CA SER A 64 12.45 7.75 -10.25
C SER A 64 13.53 8.82 -10.22
N ASN A 65 13.27 9.99 -10.81
CA ASN A 65 14.15 11.15 -10.74
C ASN A 65 13.89 12.06 -9.51
N GLY A 66 12.94 11.70 -8.65
CA GLY A 66 12.62 12.44 -7.43
C GLY A 66 11.86 13.75 -7.64
N SER A 67 11.31 14.01 -8.83
CA SER A 67 10.45 15.18 -9.10
C SER A 67 9.12 15.12 -8.36
N ILE A 68 8.59 13.92 -8.14
CA ILE A 68 7.41 13.68 -7.30
C ILE A 68 7.69 12.52 -6.33
N LEU A 69 7.12 12.59 -5.12
CA LEU A 69 7.20 11.51 -4.14
C LEU A 69 6.13 10.47 -4.42
N LEU A 70 6.46 9.19 -4.25
CA LEU A 70 5.47 8.11 -4.22
C LEU A 70 4.73 8.17 -2.88
N THR A 71 3.57 8.82 -2.87
CA THR A 71 2.65 8.84 -1.72
C THR A 71 1.68 7.66 -1.80
N LYS A 72 0.97 7.36 -0.71
CA LYS A 72 -0.12 6.36 -0.72
C LYS A 72 -1.19 6.67 -1.77
N GLU A 73 -1.61 7.94 -1.86
CA GLU A 73 -2.55 8.42 -2.88
C GLU A 73 -2.05 8.10 -4.30
N LEU A 74 -0.77 8.35 -4.58
CA LEU A 74 -0.19 8.08 -5.90
C LEU A 74 -0.02 6.58 -6.14
N ALA A 75 0.34 5.79 -5.13
CA ALA A 75 0.44 4.33 -5.24
C ALA A 75 -0.93 3.69 -5.53
N ASP A 76 -1.99 4.13 -4.83
CA ASP A 76 -3.37 3.73 -5.12
C ASP A 76 -3.79 4.14 -6.52
N TYR A 77 -3.50 5.37 -6.92
CA TYR A 77 -3.81 5.84 -8.25
C TYR A 77 -3.11 5.00 -9.33
N ILE A 78 -1.80 4.76 -9.20
CA ILE A 78 -1.04 3.89 -10.11
C ILE A 78 -1.68 2.50 -10.16
N TYR A 79 -2.04 1.91 -9.02
CA TYR A 79 -2.72 0.61 -8.97
C TYR A 79 -4.01 0.59 -9.80
N THR A 80 -4.83 1.66 -9.75
CA THR A 80 -6.09 1.74 -10.52
C THR A 80 -5.91 1.91 -12.03
N ILE A 81 -4.84 2.58 -12.47
CA ILE A 81 -4.63 2.85 -13.90
C ILE A 81 -3.65 1.85 -14.54
N ASN A 82 -2.94 1.07 -13.73
CA ASN A 82 -1.97 0.09 -14.21
C ASN A 82 -2.66 -1.04 -14.97
N THR A 83 -2.08 -1.39 -16.12
CA THR A 83 -2.47 -2.54 -16.94
C THR A 83 -1.33 -3.55 -17.09
N ASN A 84 -0.13 -3.22 -16.61
CA ASN A 84 1.07 -4.04 -16.72
C ASN A 84 1.40 -4.72 -15.37
N PRO A 85 1.23 -6.05 -15.23
CA PRO A 85 1.54 -6.75 -13.98
C PRO A 85 3.04 -6.78 -13.63
N ASN A 86 3.90 -6.46 -14.61
CA ASN A 86 5.36 -6.42 -14.44
C ASN A 86 5.89 -4.99 -14.25
N LEU A 87 5.01 -4.01 -14.00
CA LEU A 87 5.41 -2.63 -13.75
C LEU A 87 6.33 -2.56 -12.51
N VAL A 88 7.48 -1.90 -12.66
CA VAL A 88 8.40 -1.59 -11.56
C VAL A 88 8.49 -0.08 -11.39
N ILE A 89 7.99 0.43 -10.26
CA ILE A 89 8.16 1.81 -9.87
C ILE A 89 9.45 1.91 -9.04
N THR A 90 10.45 2.59 -9.61
CA THR A 90 11.70 2.86 -8.91
C THR A 90 11.55 4.14 -8.09
N VAL A 91 11.74 4.05 -6.79
CA VAL A 91 11.56 5.16 -5.84
C VAL A 91 12.93 5.68 -5.41
N HIS A 92 13.15 6.97 -5.68
CA HIS A 92 14.30 7.70 -5.19
C HIS A 92 13.84 8.74 -4.16
N ASN A 93 14.18 8.50 -2.89
CA ASN A 93 13.95 9.47 -1.83
C ASN A 93 15.23 10.26 -1.57
N LYS A 94 15.09 11.57 -1.36
CA LYS A 94 16.20 12.44 -0.95
C LYS A 94 16.77 12.03 0.41
N GLU A 95 15.89 11.62 1.32
CA GLU A 95 16.25 11.16 2.65
C GLU A 95 16.19 9.62 2.75
N PRO A 96 17.09 8.99 3.52
CA PRO A 96 17.02 7.57 3.82
C PRO A 96 15.69 7.17 4.47
N VAL A 97 15.12 6.06 4.04
CA VAL A 97 13.94 5.47 4.71
C VAL A 97 14.37 4.91 6.06
N ASN A 98 13.67 5.30 7.12
CA ASN A 98 13.95 4.76 8.46
C ASN A 98 13.24 3.42 8.63
N VAL A 99 14.00 2.35 8.88
CA VAL A 99 13.46 1.00 9.08
C VAL A 99 13.84 0.45 10.45
N VAL A 100 12.95 -0.33 11.06
CA VAL A 100 13.13 -0.98 12.36
C VAL A 100 13.05 -2.49 12.16
N LEU A 101 14.05 -3.23 12.62
CA LEU A 101 14.03 -4.70 12.54
C LEU A 101 12.91 -5.27 13.42
N ILE A 102 12.14 -6.20 12.87
CA ILE A 102 11.08 -6.92 13.59
C ILE A 102 11.48 -8.36 13.83
N GLU A 103 11.02 -8.96 14.94
CA GLU A 103 11.36 -10.35 15.29
C GLU A 103 12.87 -10.58 15.50
N LYS A 104 13.58 -9.64 16.13
CA LYS A 104 15.04 -9.67 16.37
C LYS A 104 15.60 -11.02 16.82
N LYS A 105 14.84 -11.78 17.62
CA LYS A 105 15.21 -13.13 18.09
C LYS A 105 15.45 -14.14 16.96
N ARG A 106 14.88 -13.93 15.77
CA ARG A 106 15.10 -14.78 14.58
C ARG A 106 16.45 -14.52 13.90
N GLY A 107 17.03 -13.33 14.11
CA GLY A 107 18.31 -12.94 13.53
C GLY A 107 18.30 -12.84 12.00
N TRP A 108 19.48 -12.51 11.47
CA TRP A 108 19.71 -12.43 10.04
C TRP A 108 19.80 -13.83 9.42
N ARG A 109 19.10 -14.05 8.30
CA ARG A 109 19.10 -15.33 7.57
C ARG A 109 19.74 -15.16 6.19
N PRO A 110 20.36 -16.19 5.60
CA PRO A 110 20.93 -16.09 4.25
C PRO A 110 19.89 -15.62 3.21
N ASN A 111 20.30 -14.73 2.31
CA ASN A 111 19.51 -14.36 1.14
C ASN A 111 19.64 -15.47 0.08
N LYS A 112 18.57 -16.21 -0.19
CA LYS A 112 18.61 -17.29 -1.19
C LYS A 112 18.76 -16.79 -2.63
N SER A 113 18.46 -15.51 -2.88
CA SER A 113 18.50 -14.93 -4.23
C SER A 113 19.81 -14.23 -4.55
N VAL A 114 20.63 -13.91 -3.54
CA VAL A 114 21.90 -13.18 -3.72
C VAL A 114 22.94 -13.74 -2.75
N GLU A 115 23.98 -14.36 -3.30
CA GLU A 115 25.06 -14.94 -2.52
C GLU A 115 25.80 -13.86 -1.71
N GLY A 116 26.17 -14.18 -0.46
CA GLY A 116 26.89 -13.27 0.43
C GLY A 116 26.02 -12.18 1.08
N GLU A 117 24.72 -12.14 0.78
CA GLU A 117 23.76 -11.28 1.47
C GLU A 117 22.99 -12.04 2.56
N GLN A 118 22.56 -11.31 3.58
CA GLN A 118 21.61 -11.79 4.59
C GLN A 118 20.37 -10.90 4.63
N VAL A 119 19.21 -11.46 4.92
CA VAL A 119 17.94 -10.75 5.02
C VAL A 119 17.37 -10.77 6.43
N HIS A 120 16.59 -9.75 6.75
CA HIS A 120 15.81 -9.67 7.98
C HIS A 120 14.44 -9.05 7.71
N SER A 121 13.43 -9.50 8.44
CA SER A 121 12.12 -8.85 8.46
C SER A 121 12.24 -7.50 9.14
N ALA A 122 11.68 -6.46 8.56
CA ALA A 122 11.65 -5.12 9.12
C ALA A 122 10.31 -4.43 8.84
N ARG A 123 10.18 -3.20 9.33
CA ARG A 123 9.10 -2.28 8.99
C ARG A 123 9.65 -0.88 8.83
N VAL A 124 9.03 -0.07 8.00
CA VAL A 124 9.27 1.37 8.05
C VAL A 124 8.81 1.92 9.41
N ALA A 125 9.59 2.83 9.97
CA ALA A 125 9.31 3.43 11.26
C ALA A 125 8.02 4.28 11.20
N TYR A 126 7.21 4.27 12.25
CA TYR A 126 5.92 4.98 12.24
C TYR A 126 6.07 6.51 12.18
N ASN A 127 7.23 7.03 12.62
CA ASN A 127 7.54 8.46 12.50
C ASN A 127 7.96 8.86 11.07
N ASP A 128 8.15 7.90 10.16
CA ASP A 128 8.35 8.10 8.73
C ASP A 128 7.04 7.78 7.98
N PHE A 129 5.99 8.54 8.32
CA PHE A 129 4.61 8.23 7.93
C PHE A 129 4.42 8.10 6.42
N SER A 130 5.03 9.00 5.64
CA SER A 130 4.93 9.00 4.18
C SER A 130 5.44 7.69 3.58
N ASN A 131 6.63 7.23 3.98
CA ASN A 131 7.18 5.96 3.49
C ASN A 131 6.45 4.76 4.11
N TRP A 132 6.05 4.85 5.37
CA TRP A 132 5.34 3.79 6.07
C TRP A 132 4.00 3.47 5.43
N SER A 133 3.25 4.50 5.01
CA SER A 133 1.93 4.33 4.37
C SER A 133 2.00 3.54 3.06
N VAL A 134 3.15 3.56 2.37
CA VAL A 134 3.36 2.88 1.08
C VAL A 134 4.06 1.53 1.26
N LEU A 135 5.18 1.52 1.97
CA LEU A 135 6.05 0.35 2.08
C LEU A 135 5.69 -0.55 3.27
N GLY A 136 5.13 -0.01 4.35
CA GLY A 136 4.71 -0.77 5.53
C GLY A 136 5.79 -1.71 6.08
N LYS A 137 5.52 -3.02 6.02
CA LYS A 137 6.51 -4.06 6.35
C LYS A 137 7.43 -4.30 5.16
N VAL A 138 8.71 -4.48 5.42
CA VAL A 138 9.69 -4.70 4.36
C VAL A 138 10.63 -5.85 4.72
N ILE A 139 11.35 -6.36 3.74
CA ILE A 139 12.53 -7.19 3.99
C ILE A 139 13.75 -6.34 3.69
N VAL A 140 14.67 -6.26 4.64
CA VAL A 140 15.96 -5.59 4.47
C VAL A 140 16.98 -6.67 4.15
N SER A 141 17.83 -6.41 3.16
CA SER A 141 19.03 -7.18 2.89
C SER A 141 20.25 -6.40 3.34
N LYS A 142 21.27 -7.09 3.85
CA LYS A 142 22.60 -6.54 4.14
C LYS A 142 23.67 -7.36 3.45
N ASP A 143 24.69 -6.69 2.92
CA ASP A 143 25.87 -7.35 2.35
C ASP A 143 26.95 -7.61 3.42
N LYS A 144 28.06 -8.24 3.01
CA LYS A 144 29.23 -8.51 3.87
C LYS A 144 29.90 -7.26 4.46
N ASN A 145 29.64 -6.08 3.89
CA ASN A 145 30.16 -4.79 4.34
C ASN A 145 29.14 -4.03 5.20
N ASN A 146 28.03 -4.68 5.60
CA ASN A 146 26.90 -4.08 6.31
C ASN A 146 26.24 -2.92 5.55
N ARG A 147 26.27 -2.93 4.20
CA ARG A 147 25.45 -2.01 3.41
C ARG A 147 24.06 -2.58 3.28
N TYR A 148 23.06 -1.73 3.51
CA TYR A 148 21.66 -2.14 3.54
C TYR A 148 20.92 -1.78 2.25
N ARG A 149 19.93 -2.60 1.90
CA ARG A 149 18.94 -2.27 0.88
C ARG A 149 17.58 -2.86 1.25
N ILE A 150 16.52 -2.17 0.84
CA ILE A 150 15.17 -2.73 0.92
C ILE A 150 14.97 -3.67 -0.28
N ILE A 151 14.51 -4.90 -0.04
CA ILE A 151 14.12 -5.81 -1.11
C ILE A 151 12.84 -5.28 -1.77
N PRO A 152 12.75 -5.27 -3.11
CA PRO A 152 11.55 -4.80 -3.80
C PRO A 152 10.28 -5.49 -3.27
N ASP A 153 9.25 -4.71 -2.97
CA ASP A 153 7.97 -5.20 -2.44
C ASP A 153 6.89 -5.11 -3.53
N ARG A 154 5.89 -5.99 -3.46
CA ARG A 154 4.73 -5.95 -4.35
C ARG A 154 3.66 -5.08 -3.72
N TYR A 155 3.33 -3.97 -4.39
CA TYR A 155 2.17 -3.16 -4.03
C TYR A 155 0.90 -3.84 -4.56
N ASP A 156 0.07 -4.31 -3.65
CA ASP A 156 -1.21 -4.93 -3.94
C ASP A 156 -2.24 -4.46 -2.92
N PHE A 157 -3.26 -3.72 -3.39
CA PHE A 157 -4.30 -3.18 -2.52
C PHE A 157 -5.24 -4.27 -1.98
N GLU A 158 -5.57 -5.26 -2.81
CA GLU A 158 -6.64 -6.23 -2.56
C GLU A 158 -6.17 -7.42 -1.70
N TRP A 159 -4.85 -7.55 -1.45
CA TRP A 159 -4.32 -8.71 -0.74
C TRP A 159 -4.28 -8.55 0.79
N GLN A 160 -5.33 -9.08 1.44
CA GLN A 160 -5.20 -10.00 2.58
C GLN A 160 -6.32 -11.06 2.55
N SER A 161 -6.24 -12.04 1.65
CA SER A 161 -7.01 -13.28 1.84
C SER A 161 -6.22 -14.24 2.75
N GLY A 162 -6.81 -14.63 3.89
CA GLY A 162 -6.35 -15.80 4.66
C GLY A 162 -5.49 -15.60 5.92
N LEU A 163 -5.17 -14.38 6.36
CA LEU A 163 -4.45 -14.16 7.63
C LEU A 163 -5.18 -13.16 8.54
N SER A 164 -6.01 -13.70 9.43
CA SER A 164 -6.41 -12.99 10.64
C SER A 164 -5.14 -12.65 11.45
N LYS A 165 -4.92 -11.36 11.69
CA LYS A 165 -3.81 -10.77 12.48
C LYS A 165 -2.52 -10.52 11.69
N LEU A 166 -2.47 -9.39 10.97
CA LEU A 166 -1.48 -8.33 11.12
C LEU A 166 -1.87 -7.15 10.19
N PRO A 167 -2.36 -6.02 10.72
CA PRO A 167 -2.91 -4.95 9.89
C PRO A 167 -1.79 -4.18 9.17
N ARG A 168 -1.82 -4.18 7.83
CA ARG A 168 -1.37 -3.02 7.04
C ARG A 168 -2.56 -2.12 6.65
N ASN A 169 -3.71 -2.23 7.34
CA ASN A 169 -4.98 -1.63 6.91
C ASN A 169 -5.74 -0.80 7.97
N ILE A 170 -5.07 -0.09 8.91
CA ILE A 170 -5.82 0.77 9.86
C ILE A 170 -5.96 2.25 9.45
N GLU A 171 -5.39 2.70 8.32
CA GLU A 171 -5.45 4.14 7.97
C GLU A 171 -5.81 4.43 6.50
N THR A 172 -6.64 3.61 5.88
CA THR A 172 -7.29 3.93 4.61
C THR A 172 -8.44 4.92 4.85
N ILE A 173 -8.15 6.22 4.87
CA ILE A 173 -9.16 7.30 4.83
C ILE A 173 -9.73 7.48 3.40
N LEU A 174 -9.08 6.91 2.38
CA LEU A 174 -9.69 6.73 1.07
C LEU A 174 -10.19 5.28 0.97
N GLY A 175 -11.43 5.09 0.50
CA GLY A 175 -12.03 3.78 0.29
C GLY A 175 -11.20 2.86 -0.61
N SER A 176 -11.67 1.63 -0.83
CA SER A 176 -11.01 0.73 -1.79
C SER A 176 -10.92 1.42 -3.17
N PRO A 177 -9.73 1.49 -3.79
CA PRO A 177 -9.55 1.98 -5.16
C PRO A 177 -10.26 1.09 -6.19
N GLY A 178 -10.87 -0.03 -5.79
CA GLY A 178 -11.52 -1.00 -6.67
C GLY A 178 -10.51 -1.94 -7.32
N ALA A 179 -10.92 -2.60 -8.41
CA ALA A 179 -10.05 -3.49 -9.15
C ALA A 179 -8.86 -2.74 -9.77
N GLY A 180 -7.65 -3.25 -9.55
CA GLY A 180 -6.43 -2.70 -10.16
C GLY A 180 -5.37 -3.77 -10.37
N VAL A 181 -4.26 -3.38 -11.00
CA VAL A 181 -3.16 -4.30 -11.31
C VAL A 181 -1.97 -4.01 -10.38
N PRO A 182 -1.58 -4.97 -9.52
CA PRO A 182 -0.40 -4.84 -8.66
C PRO A 182 0.87 -4.47 -9.43
N PHE A 183 1.80 -3.81 -8.76
CA PHE A 183 3.11 -3.45 -9.31
C PHE A 183 4.21 -3.62 -8.26
N THR A 184 5.47 -3.62 -8.69
CA THR A 184 6.62 -3.73 -7.78
C THR A 184 7.18 -2.35 -7.46
N ILE A 185 7.48 -2.12 -6.18
CA ILE A 185 8.19 -0.93 -5.71
C ILE A 185 9.65 -1.30 -5.47
N LYS A 186 10.56 -0.60 -6.16
CA LYS A 186 12.01 -0.76 -5.98
C LYS A 186 12.59 0.51 -5.37
N TYR A 187 12.97 0.45 -4.10
CA TYR A 187 13.73 1.52 -3.45
C TYR A 187 15.22 1.40 -3.81
N THR A 188 15.85 2.52 -4.19
CA THR A 188 17.26 2.55 -4.61
C THR A 188 18.22 3.18 -3.60
N GLY A 189 17.70 3.81 -2.55
CA GLY A 189 18.54 4.34 -1.47
C GLY A 189 19.01 3.28 -0.48
N GLU A 190 20.01 3.63 0.33
CA GLU A 190 20.39 2.86 1.50
C GLU A 190 19.48 3.27 2.68
N PRO A 191 18.71 2.34 3.29
CA PRO A 191 17.83 2.66 4.40
C PRO A 191 18.63 2.86 5.69
N ASN A 192 18.11 3.70 6.58
CA ASN A 192 18.60 3.81 7.95
C ASN A 192 18.01 2.68 8.79
N VAL A 193 18.80 1.63 9.05
CA VAL A 193 18.36 0.46 9.82
C VAL A 193 18.60 0.68 11.31
N LYS A 194 17.51 0.69 12.08
CA LYS A 194 17.53 0.69 13.54
C LYS A 194 17.27 -0.71 14.04
N ASP A 195 18.13 -1.16 14.95
CA ASP A 195 17.87 -2.34 15.76
C ASP A 195 16.79 -2.02 16.78
#